data_AF-A0A5B9RWC8-F1
#
_entry.id   AF-A0A5B9RWC8-F1
#
_cell.length_a   1.000
_cell.length_b   1.000
_cell.length_c   1.000
_cell.angle_alpha   90.00
_cell.angle_beta   90.00
_cell.angle_gamma   90.00
#
_symmetry.space_group_name_H-M   'P 1'
#
loop_
_entity.id
_entity.type
_entity.pdbx_description
1 polymer ?
#
loop_
_entity_poly.entity_id
_entity_poly.type
_entity_poly.pdbx_seq_one_letter_code
_entity_poly.pdbx_strand_id
1 'polypeptide(L)'
;MAGSLRTALAEIDVIKDHVMIVSDPKQYDIINRGHNLPKLRKNGLPYDGARRAMASHYTRLGNLDKGRLTDIEKSILDIRRDNMKVMRKIYEKMQAKAIGIDLSRDKGHSL
;
A
#
# COMPACT_ATOMS: atom_id res chain seq x y z
N MET A 1 -18.84 13.19 3.41
CA MET A 1 -18.58 11.80 2.97
C MET A 1 -18.12 11.69 1.51
N ALA A 2 -18.79 12.33 0.54
CA ALA A 2 -18.45 12.20 -0.90
C ALA A 2 -16.98 12.47 -1.26
N GLY A 3 -16.37 13.51 -0.68
CA GLY A 3 -14.95 13.83 -0.92
C GLY A 3 -14.00 12.71 -0.49
N SER A 4 -14.23 12.12 0.68
CA SER A 4 -13.42 11.00 1.20
C SER A 4 -13.54 9.75 0.33
N LEU A 5 -14.74 9.48 -0.21
CA LEU A 5 -14.97 8.36 -1.12
C LEU A 5 -14.27 8.58 -2.47
N ARG A 6 -14.35 9.79 -3.04
CA ARG A 6 -13.66 10.13 -4.29
C ARG A 6 -12.14 9.96 -4.15
N THR A 7 -11.57 10.42 -3.04
CA THR A 7 -10.14 10.20 -2.75
C THR A 7 -9.83 8.71 -2.62
N ALA A 8 -10.69 7.94 -1.95
CA ALA A 8 -10.49 6.51 -1.79
C ALA A 8 -10.47 5.77 -3.13
N LEU A 9 -11.32 6.15 -4.08
CA LEU A 9 -11.34 5.56 -5.44
C LEU A 9 -10.08 5.92 -6.22
N ALA A 10 -9.68 7.21 -6.21
CA ALA A 10 -8.45 7.64 -6.87
C ALA A 10 -7.20 6.93 -6.33
N GLU A 11 -7.14 6.69 -5.01
CA GLU A 11 -6.07 5.91 -4.39
C GLU A 11 -6.04 4.46 -4.87
N ILE A 12 -7.22 3.83 -5.07
CA ILE A 12 -7.30 2.46 -5.63
C ILE A 12 -6.79 2.43 -7.07
N ASP A 13 -7.07 3.45 -7.87
CA ASP A 13 -6.57 3.50 -9.25
C ASP A 13 -5.05 3.70 -9.30
N VAL A 14 -4.49 4.56 -8.44
CA VAL A 14 -3.03 4.68 -8.25
C VAL A 14 -2.41 3.33 -7.89
N ILE A 15 -3.04 2.56 -7.01
CA ILE A 15 -2.55 1.24 -6.64
C ILE A 15 -2.54 0.29 -7.84
N LYS A 16 -3.61 0.28 -8.66
CA LYS A 16 -3.69 -0.57 -9.86
C LYS A 16 -2.57 -0.24 -10.85
N ASP A 17 -2.37 1.05 -11.13
CA ASP A 17 -1.34 1.51 -12.08
C ASP A 17 0.05 1.09 -11.60
N HIS A 18 0.34 1.30 -10.32
CA HIS A 18 1.61 0.91 -9.72
C HIS A 18 1.84 -0.61 -9.71
N VAL A 19 0.79 -1.43 -9.56
CA VAL A 19 0.90 -2.89 -9.69
C VAL A 19 1.37 -3.28 -11.10
N MET A 20 0.92 -2.56 -12.13
CA MET A 20 1.40 -2.76 -13.50
C MET A 20 2.86 -2.32 -13.65
N ILE A 21 3.22 -1.15 -13.12
CA ILE A 21 4.58 -0.61 -13.21
C ILE A 21 5.60 -1.51 -12.50
N VAL A 22 5.31 -1.94 -11.26
CA VAL A 22 6.23 -2.78 -10.46
C VAL A 22 6.45 -4.17 -11.10
N SER A 23 5.55 -4.60 -11.96
CA SER A 23 5.68 -5.88 -12.68
C SER A 23 6.73 -5.82 -13.80
N ASP A 24 7.14 -4.62 -14.23
CA ASP A 24 8.25 -4.40 -15.16
C ASP A 24 9.44 -3.76 -14.42
N PRO A 25 10.51 -4.53 -14.14
CA PRO A 25 11.71 -4.03 -13.46
C PRO A 25 12.32 -2.77 -14.10
N LYS A 26 12.29 -2.64 -15.44
CA LYS A 26 12.89 -1.49 -16.14
C LYS A 26 12.09 -0.22 -15.88
N GLN A 27 10.77 -0.32 -15.89
CA GLN A 27 9.91 0.82 -15.56
C GLN A 27 9.99 1.16 -14.08
N TYR A 28 9.98 0.15 -13.22
CA TYR A 28 10.02 0.36 -11.78
C TYR A 28 11.35 0.93 -11.27
N ASP A 29 12.46 0.70 -11.98
CA ASP A 29 13.76 1.29 -11.66
C ASP A 29 13.74 2.82 -11.61
N ILE A 30 12.92 3.48 -12.45
CA ILE A 30 12.74 4.94 -12.41
C ILE A 30 12.18 5.37 -11.05
N ILE A 31 11.16 4.67 -10.55
CA ILE A 31 10.56 4.93 -9.23
C ILE A 31 11.59 4.65 -8.13
N ASN A 32 12.33 3.54 -8.24
CA ASN A 32 13.35 3.17 -7.26
C ASN A 32 14.44 4.24 -7.14
N ARG A 33 14.98 4.72 -8.26
CA ARG A 33 15.96 5.82 -8.30
C ARG A 33 15.40 7.12 -7.76
N GLY A 34 14.13 7.43 -8.06
CA GLY A 34 13.43 8.59 -7.51
C GLY A 34 13.23 8.54 -5.98
N HIS A 35 13.34 7.36 -5.36
CA HIS A 35 13.23 7.14 -3.91
C HIS A 35 14.58 6.71 -3.30
N ASN A 36 15.69 7.29 -3.75
CA ASN A 36 17.03 6.96 -3.27
C ASN A 36 17.35 7.49 -1.85
N LEU A 37 16.62 8.50 -1.36
CA LEU A 37 16.83 9.05 -0.01
C LEU A 37 16.23 8.13 1.07
N PRO A 38 16.91 7.91 2.21
CA PRO A 38 16.39 7.06 3.29
C PRO A 38 14.99 7.45 3.78
N LYS A 39 14.69 8.76 3.87
CA LYS A 39 13.37 9.26 4.28
C LYS A 39 12.22 8.90 3.32
N LEU A 40 12.54 8.54 2.07
CA LEU A 40 11.59 8.13 1.04
C LEU A 40 11.48 6.61 0.94
N ARG A 41 12.10 5.87 1.85
CA ARG A 41 12.09 4.40 1.87
C ARG A 41 11.53 3.88 3.19
N LYS A 42 10.98 2.67 3.14
CA LYS A 42 10.54 1.89 4.30
C LYS A 42 10.98 0.46 4.10
N ASN A 43 11.77 -0.06 5.05
CA ASN A 43 12.40 -1.39 5.00
C ASN A 43 13.19 -1.59 3.70
N GLY A 44 14.05 -0.63 3.37
CA GLY A 44 14.87 -0.68 2.15
C GLY A 44 14.11 -0.55 0.83
N LEU A 45 12.78 -0.47 0.82
CA LEU A 45 11.95 -0.34 -0.39
C LEU A 45 11.40 1.07 -0.59
N PRO A 46 11.15 1.52 -1.84
CA PRO A 46 10.48 2.80 -2.12
C PRO A 46 9.15 2.94 -1.36
N TYR A 47 8.91 4.11 -0.74
CA TYR A 47 7.63 4.51 -0.16
C TYR A 47 6.83 5.38 -1.15
N ASP A 48 6.48 4.72 -2.25
CA ASP A 48 5.88 5.27 -3.46
C ASP A 48 4.37 5.56 -3.33
N GLY A 49 3.76 6.00 -4.44
CA GLY A 49 2.33 6.34 -4.53
C GLY A 49 1.43 5.21 -4.04
N ALA A 50 1.64 3.97 -4.51
CA ALA A 50 0.87 2.82 -4.08
C ALA A 50 0.96 2.54 -2.58
N ARG A 51 2.17 2.56 -1.98
CA ARG A 51 2.29 2.32 -0.53
C ARG A 51 1.60 3.40 0.29
N ARG A 52 1.70 4.66 -0.14
CA ARG A 52 1.00 5.79 0.50
C ARG A 52 -0.51 5.67 0.35
N ALA A 53 -0.98 5.30 -0.83
CA ALA A 53 -2.40 5.09 -1.12
C ALA A 53 -2.99 3.95 -0.25
N MET A 54 -2.31 2.80 -0.16
CA MET A 54 -2.73 1.69 0.70
C MET A 54 -2.78 2.09 2.18
N ALA A 55 -1.76 2.81 2.67
CA ALA A 55 -1.71 3.28 4.05
C ALA A 55 -2.85 4.29 4.35
N SER A 56 -3.07 5.23 3.44
CA SER A 56 -4.18 6.20 3.53
C SER A 56 -5.54 5.49 3.54
N HIS A 57 -5.75 4.54 2.63
CA HIS A 57 -6.98 3.77 2.54
C HIS A 57 -7.23 2.94 3.81
N TYR A 58 -6.20 2.29 4.34
CA TYR A 58 -6.27 1.54 5.59
C TYR A 58 -6.70 2.44 6.77
N THR A 59 -6.10 3.62 6.92
CA THR A 59 -6.47 4.59 7.96
C THR A 59 -7.89 5.10 7.78
N ARG A 60 -8.32 5.37 6.54
CA ARG A 60 -9.69 5.80 6.24
C ARG A 60 -10.71 4.76 6.69
N LEU A 61 -10.48 3.48 6.40
CA LEU A 61 -11.35 2.40 6.84
C LEU A 61 -11.42 2.32 8.38
N GLY A 62 -10.28 2.46 9.06
CA GLY A 62 -10.25 2.49 10.53
C GLY A 62 -10.96 3.71 11.14
N ASN A 63 -10.99 4.84 10.43
CA ASN A 63 -11.77 6.00 10.87
C ASN A 63 -13.27 5.82 10.62
N LEU A 64 -13.67 5.13 9.54
CA LEU A 64 -15.08 4.79 9.30
C LEU A 64 -15.62 3.83 10.37
N ASP A 65 -14.81 2.89 10.83
CA ASP A 65 -15.17 1.91 11.86
C ASP A 65 -15.51 2.53 13.24
N LYS A 66 -15.06 3.77 13.49
CA LYS A 66 -15.42 4.53 14.70
C LYS A 66 -16.85 5.09 14.67
N GLY A 67 -17.53 5.01 13.53
CA GLY A 67 -18.90 5.45 13.37
C GLY A 67 -19.91 4.53 14.06
N ARG A 68 -21.17 5.00 14.15
CA ARG A 68 -22.29 4.16 14.59
C ARG A 68 -22.72 3.26 13.43
N LEU A 69 -22.05 2.12 13.32
CA LEU A 69 -22.27 1.09 12.31
C LEU A 69 -22.89 -0.15 12.94
N THR A 70 -23.64 -0.90 12.14
CA THR A 70 -24.09 -2.25 12.48
C THR A 70 -22.91 -3.22 12.53
N ASP A 71 -23.07 -4.35 13.21
CA ASP A 71 -22.03 -5.37 13.31
C ASP A 71 -21.61 -5.93 11.94
N ILE A 72 -22.56 -6.03 11.00
CA ILE A 72 -22.30 -6.47 9.63
C ILE A 72 -21.41 -5.45 8.90
N GLU A 73 -21.72 -4.16 9.00
CA GLU A 73 -20.93 -3.10 8.37
C GLU A 73 -19.50 -3.05 8.94
N LYS A 74 -19.34 -3.22 10.26
CA LYS A 74 -18.01 -3.31 10.90
C LYS A 74 -17.22 -4.50 10.39
N SER A 75 -17.84 -5.67 10.34
CA SER A 75 -17.20 -6.89 9.80
C SER A 75 -16.71 -6.68 8.36
N ILE A 76 -17.49 -5.99 7.51
CA ILE A 76 -17.07 -5.64 6.15
C ILE A 76 -15.85 -4.70 6.15
N LEU A 77 -15.82 -3.69 7.02
CA LEU A 77 -14.67 -2.78 7.13
C LEU A 77 -13.42 -3.51 7.61
N ASP A 78 -13.54 -4.43 8.55
CA ASP A 78 -12.42 -5.24 9.05
C ASP A 78 -11.81 -6.10 7.96
N ILE A 79 -12.64 -6.84 7.20
CA ILE A 79 -12.18 -7.62 6.04
C ILE A 79 -11.45 -6.73 5.03
N ARG A 80 -11.98 -5.54 4.75
CA ARG A 80 -11.33 -4.59 3.83
C ARG A 80 -9.99 -4.10 4.37
N ARG A 81 -9.88 -3.84 5.68
CA ARG A 81 -8.62 -3.46 6.32
C ARG A 81 -7.59 -4.58 6.23
N ASP A 82 -8.00 -5.82 6.44
CA ASP A 82 -7.11 -6.97 6.33
C ASP A 82 -6.67 -7.21 4.88
N ASN A 83 -7.56 -7.02 3.91
CA ASN A 83 -7.19 -7.05 2.50
C ASN A 83 -6.13 -5.99 2.16
N MET A 84 -6.23 -4.77 2.72
CA MET A 84 -5.19 -3.74 2.52
C MET A 84 -3.85 -4.14 3.13
N LYS A 85 -3.83 -4.80 4.30
CA LYS A 85 -2.59 -5.34 4.88
C LYS A 85 -1.96 -6.40 3.98
N VAL A 86 -2.78 -7.32 3.45
CA VAL A 86 -2.32 -8.38 2.54
C VAL A 86 -1.78 -7.78 1.25
N MET A 87 -2.52 -6.84 0.64
CA MET A 87 -2.11 -6.16 -0.59
C MET A 87 -0.78 -5.44 -0.43
N ARG A 88 -0.59 -4.71 0.68
CA ARG A 88 0.69 -4.06 1.01
C ARG A 88 1.84 -5.05 1.06
N LYS A 89 1.67 -6.19 1.75
CA LYS A 89 2.72 -7.23 1.85
C LYS A 89 3.05 -7.84 0.48
N ILE A 90 2.05 -8.08 -0.36
CA ILE A 90 2.26 -8.60 -1.72
C ILE A 90 3.01 -7.57 -2.55
N TYR A 91 2.58 -6.31 -2.51
CA TYR A 91 3.22 -5.23 -3.26
C TYR A 91 4.69 -5.03 -2.82
N GLU A 92 4.98 -5.04 -1.53
CA GLU A 92 6.36 -4.98 -1.02
C GLU A 92 7.24 -6.12 -1.59
N LYS A 93 6.71 -7.34 -1.70
CA LYS A 93 7.41 -8.45 -2.37
C LYS A 93 7.62 -8.21 -3.85
N MET A 94 6.65 -7.63 -4.55
CA MET A 94 6.79 -7.26 -5.96
C MET A 94 7.88 -6.20 -6.13
N GLN A 95 7.89 -5.16 -5.29
CA GLN A 95 8.90 -4.11 -5.31
C GLN A 95 10.30 -4.70 -5.11
N ALA A 96 10.47 -5.56 -4.12
CA ALA A 96 11.75 -6.20 -3.83
C ALA A 96 12.22 -7.05 -5.01
N LYS A 97 11.34 -7.88 -5.57
CA LYS A 97 11.63 -8.67 -6.78
C LYS A 97 12.05 -7.77 -7.94
N ALA A 98 11.35 -6.66 -8.17
CA ALA A 98 11.62 -5.74 -9.27
C ALA A 98 13.00 -5.07 -9.16
N ILE A 99 13.50 -4.84 -7.94
CA ILE A 99 14.82 -4.21 -7.71
C ILE A 99 15.90 -5.20 -7.28
N GLY A 100 15.64 -6.51 -7.35
CA GLY A 100 16.61 -7.56 -7.04
C GLY A 100 16.95 -7.72 -5.55
N ILE A 101 16.07 -7.28 -4.63
CA ILE A 101 16.23 -7.49 -3.19
C ILE A 101 15.51 -8.77 -2.77
N ASP A 102 16.18 -9.58 -1.95
CA ASP A 102 15.58 -10.73 -1.29
C ASP A 102 15.06 -10.35 0.11
N LEU A 103 13.73 -10.24 0.26
CA LEU A 103 13.08 -9.92 1.54
C LEU A 103 13.11 -11.07 2.56
N SER A 104 13.48 -12.29 2.16
CA SER A 104 13.54 -13.42 3.10
C SER A 104 14.61 -13.24 4.19
N ARG A 105 15.53 -12.29 3.99
CA ARG A 105 16.57 -11.92 4.95
C ARG A 105 16.15 -10.85 5.96
N ASP A 106 15.04 -10.14 5.75
CA ASP A 106 14.63 -9.03 6.61
C ASP A 106 13.66 -9.51 7.70
N LYS A 107 14.20 -10.32 8.63
CA LYS A 107 13.53 -10.68 9.89
C LYS A 107 13.60 -9.49 10.86
N GLY A 108 12.73 -8.52 10.68
CA GLY A 108 12.54 -7.47 11.68
C GLY A 108 12.14 -6.16 11.05
N HIS A 109 10.87 -5.79 11.21
CA HIS A 109 10.48 -4.59 11.95
C HIS A 109 9.02 -4.23 11.64
N SER A 110 8.43 -3.65 12.67
CA SER A 110 7.03 -3.60 13.06
C SER A 110 6.08 -2.91 12.08
N LEU A 111 4.79 -3.19 12.33
CA LEU A 111 3.57 -2.56 11.80
C LEU A 111 3.68 -1.03 11.65
#